data_AF-A0A6G5R258-F1
#
_entry.id   AF-A0A6G5R258-F1
#
_cell.length_a   1.000
_cell.length_b   1.000
_cell.length_c   1.000
_cell.angle_alpha   90.00
_cell.angle_beta   90.00
_cell.angle_gamma   90.00
#
_symmetry.space_group_name_H-M   'P 1'
#
loop_
_entity.id
_entity.type
_entity.pdbx_description
1 polymer ?
#
loop_
_entity_poly.entity_id
_entity_poly.type
_entity_poly.pdbx_seq_one_letter_code
_entity_poly.pdbx_strand_id
1 'polypeptide(L)'
;MEILPYINKILAETPEVKIDTIRASFFKNAIAQKHFSKLDILKSIAKNHGLKWRKMRNKKEIKIVSRYEFRGLKIINIYELEDMSIFYATTKSLNNCDKKAVIEFYGLRQYHKPAPSLDLITELLSAVNNVSSIDLCFDSQKPFNLEAFEIQTYQNTHYIKNELGVLERVYFYDKALKNNLNLPLYRVEATAPIIDFNKPAPLSKLDRLDLQLRRAVRFQRDNNPSYS
;
A
#
# COMPACT_ATOMS: atom_id res chain seq x y z
N MET A 1 11.24 14.15 -8.52
CA MET A 1 10.20 13.51 -9.34
C MET A 1 9.15 12.95 -8.41
N GLU A 2 7.89 13.26 -8.68
CA GLU A 2 6.78 12.93 -7.80
C GLU A 2 6.22 11.55 -8.16
N ILE A 3 6.36 10.60 -7.24
CA ILE A 3 5.96 9.20 -7.43
C ILE A 3 4.44 9.08 -7.65
N LEU A 4 3.65 9.82 -6.87
CA LEU A 4 2.19 9.69 -6.87
C LEU A 4 1.53 10.13 -8.20
N PRO A 5 1.88 11.31 -8.78
CA PRO A 5 1.42 11.67 -10.13
C PRO A 5 1.79 10.62 -11.19
N TYR A 6 2.96 9.99 -11.08
CA TYR A 6 3.38 8.96 -12.02
C TYR A 6 2.52 7.68 -11.94
N ILE A 7 2.21 7.23 -10.71
CA ILE A 7 1.27 6.11 -10.49
C ILE A 7 -0.10 6.46 -11.08
N ASN A 8 -0.60 7.67 -10.82
CA ASN A 8 -1.90 8.12 -11.35
C ASN A 8 -1.94 8.15 -12.88
N LYS A 9 -0.82 8.50 -13.54
CA LYS A 9 -0.70 8.44 -15.00
C LYS A 9 -0.86 7.01 -15.53
N ILE A 10 -0.27 6.02 -14.85
CA ILE A 10 -0.40 4.60 -15.25
C ILE A 10 -1.85 4.13 -15.07
N LEU A 11 -2.47 4.47 -13.95
CA LEU A 11 -3.85 4.05 -13.65
C LEU A 11 -4.91 4.77 -14.50
N ALA A 12 -4.57 5.90 -15.15
CA ALA A 12 -5.46 6.52 -16.12
C ALA A 12 -5.76 5.61 -17.33
N GLU A 13 -4.94 4.58 -17.58
CA GLU A 13 -5.19 3.56 -18.62
C GLU A 13 -6.25 2.53 -18.22
N THR A 14 -6.62 2.47 -16.93
CA THR A 14 -7.63 1.56 -16.36
C THR A 14 -8.45 2.32 -15.30
N PRO A 15 -9.34 3.22 -15.73
CA PRO A 15 -10.01 4.17 -14.84
C PRO A 15 -10.90 3.53 -13.77
N GLU A 16 -11.27 2.26 -13.92
CA GLU A 16 -12.01 1.47 -12.94
C GLU A 16 -11.15 0.96 -11.77
N VAL A 17 -9.84 0.84 -11.98
CA VAL A 17 -8.87 0.42 -10.96
C VAL A 17 -8.38 1.64 -10.19
N LYS A 18 -8.40 1.55 -8.85
CA LYS A 18 -7.97 2.63 -7.94
C LYS A 18 -6.91 2.14 -6.98
N ILE A 19 -6.16 3.07 -6.41
CA ILE A 19 -5.21 2.78 -5.32
C ILE A 19 -5.98 2.71 -4.00
N ASP A 20 -5.88 1.61 -3.27
CA ASP A 20 -6.31 1.59 -1.87
C ASP A 20 -5.16 1.89 -0.92
N THR A 21 -3.98 1.33 -1.17
CA THR A 21 -2.84 1.49 -0.27
C THR A 21 -1.51 1.61 -1.02
N ILE A 22 -0.60 2.47 -0.56
CA ILE A 22 0.78 2.54 -1.05
C ILE A 22 1.73 2.17 0.10
N ARG A 23 2.69 1.29 -0.16
CA ARG A 23 3.76 0.94 0.78
C ARG A 23 5.11 1.30 0.21
N ALA A 24 5.98 1.84 1.07
CA ALA A 24 7.34 2.17 0.69
C ALA A 24 8.33 1.77 1.79
N SER A 25 9.22 0.84 1.45
CA SER A 25 10.35 0.45 2.30
C SER A 25 11.54 1.39 2.11
N PHE A 26 12.24 1.75 3.18
CA PHE A 26 13.40 2.63 3.13
C PHE A 26 14.38 2.44 4.27
N PHE A 27 15.60 2.93 4.06
CA PHE A 27 16.59 3.06 5.13
C PHE A 27 16.32 4.35 5.91
N LYS A 28 15.77 4.23 7.13
CA LYS A 28 15.36 5.38 7.95
C LYS A 28 16.49 6.33 8.32
N ASN A 29 17.71 5.81 8.47
CA ASN A 29 18.91 6.59 8.82
C ASN A 29 19.70 7.03 7.58
N ALA A 30 19.26 6.70 6.36
CA ALA A 30 19.93 7.19 5.16
C ALA A 30 19.78 8.71 5.09
N ILE A 31 20.90 9.39 4.83
CA ILE A 31 20.93 10.84 4.63
C ILE A 31 20.19 11.14 3.33
N ALA A 32 19.21 12.04 3.40
CA ALA A 32 18.42 12.45 2.24
C ALA A 32 18.62 13.92 1.89
N GLN A 33 18.94 14.78 2.86
CA GLN A 33 19.24 16.20 2.62
C GLN A 33 20.26 16.71 3.64
N LYS A 34 21.44 17.16 3.17
CA LYS A 34 22.57 17.63 4.00
C LYS A 34 22.96 16.61 5.09
N HIS A 35 22.44 16.78 6.31
CA HIS A 35 22.68 15.94 7.49
C HIS A 35 21.41 15.27 8.04
N PHE A 36 20.24 15.51 7.44
CA PHE A 36 18.98 14.95 7.90
C PHE A 36 18.76 13.55 7.34
N SER A 37 18.40 12.63 8.23
CA SER A 37 17.95 11.31 7.83
C SER A 37 16.56 11.39 7.19
N LYS A 38 16.18 10.38 6.41
CA LYS A 38 14.81 10.26 5.89
C LYS A 38 13.76 10.37 6.99
N LEU A 39 14.02 9.80 8.16
CA LEU A 39 13.09 9.89 9.28
C LEU A 39 12.96 11.31 9.84
N ASP A 40 14.04 12.08 9.86
CA ASP A 40 13.99 13.49 10.28
C ASP A 40 13.19 14.33 9.29
N ILE A 41 13.34 14.06 7.99
CA ILE A 41 12.53 14.70 6.95
C ILE A 41 11.05 14.36 7.13
N LEU A 42 10.68 13.10 7.37
CA LEU A 42 9.28 12.71 7.61
C LEU A 42 8.67 13.42 8.83
N LYS A 43 9.46 13.62 9.90
CA LYS A 43 9.02 14.38 11.08
C LYS A 43 8.87 15.86 10.76
N SER A 44 9.79 16.42 9.96
CA SER A 44 9.74 17.82 9.52
C SER A 44 8.51 18.10 8.66
N ILE A 45 8.22 17.23 7.68
CA ILE A 45 7.02 17.33 6.82
C ILE A 45 5.77 17.30 7.68
N ALA A 46 5.64 16.32 8.59
CA ALA A 46 4.50 16.26 9.50
C ALA A 46 4.33 17.57 10.28
N LYS A 47 5.41 18.11 10.87
CA LYS A 47 5.38 19.37 11.61
C LYS A 47 4.95 20.56 10.75
N ASN A 48 5.40 20.64 9.51
CA ASN A 48 5.03 21.72 8.57
C ASN A 48 3.54 21.68 8.21
N HIS A 49 2.94 20.50 8.22
CA HIS A 49 1.50 20.30 8.07
C HIS A 49 0.73 20.42 9.39
N GLY A 50 1.38 20.81 10.49
CA GLY A 50 0.76 20.92 11.81
C GLY A 50 0.51 19.58 12.53
N LEU A 51 1.09 18.48 12.02
CA LEU A 51 0.85 17.10 12.45
C LEU A 51 2.01 16.52 13.25
N LYS A 52 1.76 15.41 13.96
CA LYS A 52 2.75 14.68 14.76
C LYS A 52 2.66 13.17 14.60
N TRP A 53 3.83 12.53 14.58
CA TRP A 53 3.92 11.08 14.64
C TRP A 53 3.70 10.58 16.08
N ARG A 54 2.59 9.89 16.30
CA ARG A 54 2.22 9.26 17.57
C ARG A 54 2.68 7.81 17.56
N LYS A 55 3.52 7.43 18.52
CA LYS A 55 3.88 6.02 18.73
C LYS A 55 2.65 5.25 19.21
N MET A 56 2.29 4.18 18.50
CA MET A 56 1.22 3.27 18.91
C MET A 56 1.66 2.47 20.14
N ARG A 57 0.77 2.26 21.11
CA ARG A 57 1.11 1.75 22.45
C ARG A 57 0.46 0.41 22.77
N ASN A 58 -0.68 0.05 22.18
CA ASN A 58 -1.42 -1.15 22.60
C ASN A 58 -1.45 -2.26 21.52
N LYS A 59 -1.61 -3.52 21.96
CA LYS A 59 -1.62 -4.69 21.05
C LYS A 59 -2.80 -4.72 20.07
N LYS A 60 -3.90 -4.01 20.35
CA LYS A 60 -5.06 -3.92 19.44
C LYS A 60 -4.76 -2.98 18.26
N GLU A 61 -4.14 -1.82 18.54
CA GLU A 61 -3.54 -0.90 17.56
C GLU A 61 -2.52 -1.65 16.68
N ILE A 62 -1.65 -2.45 17.31
CA ILE A 62 -0.64 -3.26 16.60
C ILE A 62 -1.28 -4.39 15.77
N LYS A 63 -2.44 -4.95 16.18
CA LYS A 63 -3.17 -5.99 15.43
C LYS A 63 -3.82 -5.47 14.14
N ILE A 64 -4.21 -4.20 14.12
CA ILE A 64 -4.64 -3.51 12.90
C ILE A 64 -3.45 -3.45 11.92
N VAL A 65 -2.24 -3.32 12.46
CA VAL A 65 -0.98 -3.22 11.70
C VAL A 65 -0.38 -4.59 11.34
N SER A 66 -0.69 -5.64 12.11
CA SER A 66 -0.26 -7.03 11.81
C SER A 66 -1.00 -7.65 10.63
N ARG A 67 -1.93 -6.93 9.99
CA ARG A 67 -2.51 -7.26 8.68
C ARG A 67 -1.57 -6.88 7.52
N TYR A 68 -0.53 -6.10 7.78
CA TYR A 68 0.35 -5.54 6.75
C TYR A 68 1.68 -6.28 6.63
N GLU A 69 2.24 -6.16 5.44
CA GLU A 69 3.28 -6.96 4.81
C GLU A 69 4.66 -6.81 5.47
N PHE A 70 4.82 -7.31 6.70
CA PHE A 70 6.08 -7.39 7.42
C PHE A 70 6.64 -8.82 7.47
N ARG A 71 6.30 -9.66 6.49
CA ARG A 71 6.83 -11.03 6.44
C ARG A 71 8.36 -10.97 6.36
N GLY A 72 9.02 -11.62 7.32
CA GLY A 72 10.49 -11.63 7.45
C GLY A 72 11.11 -10.41 8.14
N LEU A 73 10.33 -9.40 8.54
CA LEU A 73 10.83 -8.21 9.25
C LEU A 73 10.28 -8.17 10.69
N LYS A 74 11.16 -8.09 11.69
CA LYS A 74 10.74 -7.96 13.09
C LYS A 74 10.37 -6.50 13.37
N ILE A 75 9.07 -6.21 13.44
CA ILE A 75 8.59 -4.87 13.79
C ILE A 75 8.96 -4.52 15.22
N ILE A 76 9.55 -3.34 15.41
CA ILE A 76 9.97 -2.83 16.73
C ILE A 76 8.95 -1.82 17.25
N ASN A 77 8.60 -0.84 16.43
CA ASN A 77 7.71 0.26 16.78
C ASN A 77 6.87 0.61 15.57
N ILE A 78 5.64 1.03 15.82
CA ILE A 78 4.74 1.59 14.81
C ILE A 78 4.31 2.98 15.27
N TYR A 79 4.20 3.88 14.30
CA TYR A 79 3.77 5.25 14.50
C TYR A 79 2.66 5.56 13.51
N GLU A 80 1.67 6.32 13.98
CA GLU A 80 0.57 6.86 13.19
C GLU A 80 0.72 8.38 13.12
N LEU A 81 0.32 8.98 12.02
CA LEU A 81 0.31 10.45 11.88
C LEU A 81 -1.04 11.00 12.33
N GLU A 82 -1.14 11.53 13.56
CA GLU A 82 -2.33 12.17 14.14
C GLU A 82 -3.70 11.60 13.67
N ASP A 83 -3.93 10.31 13.94
CA ASP A 83 -5.18 9.58 13.63
C ASP A 83 -5.56 9.53 12.13
N MET A 84 -4.64 9.92 11.26
CA MET A 84 -4.71 9.66 9.82
C MET A 84 -4.35 8.21 9.55
N SER A 85 -4.85 7.69 8.43
CA SER A 85 -4.47 6.37 7.93
C SER A 85 -3.09 6.36 7.24
N ILE A 86 -2.11 7.01 7.87
CA ILE A 86 -0.70 7.01 7.46
C ILE A 86 0.13 6.49 8.62
N PHE A 87 0.88 5.43 8.36
CA PHE A 87 1.66 4.72 9.37
C PHE A 87 3.11 4.58 8.92
N TYR A 88 4.05 4.56 9.85
CA TYR A 88 5.36 3.95 9.59
C TYR A 88 5.75 2.98 10.69
N ALA A 89 6.43 1.91 10.29
CA ALA A 89 6.97 0.90 11.19
C ALA A 89 8.49 0.84 11.06
N THR A 90 9.19 0.80 12.19
CA THR A 90 10.64 0.53 12.21
C THR A 90 10.87 -0.96 12.38
N THR A 91 11.82 -1.51 11.62
CA THR A 91 12.07 -2.95 11.56
C THR A 91 13.46 -3.31 12.05
N LYS A 92 13.59 -4.48 12.67
CA LYS A 92 14.86 -5.17 12.96
C LYS A 92 15.05 -6.28 11.93
N SER A 93 16.19 -6.29 11.23
CA SER A 93 16.57 -7.45 10.43
C SER A 93 17.23 -8.51 11.33
N LEU A 94 17.23 -9.77 10.88
CA LEU A 94 17.96 -10.86 11.54
C LEU A 94 19.46 -10.54 11.73
N ASN A 95 20.02 -9.71 10.85
CA ASN A 95 21.44 -9.32 10.86
C ASN A 95 21.70 -7.98 11.59
N ASN A 96 20.87 -7.58 12.57
CA ASN A 96 20.99 -6.34 13.35
C ASN A 96 21.00 -5.03 12.52
N CYS A 97 20.47 -5.04 11.31
CA CYS A 97 20.32 -3.83 10.52
C CYS A 97 19.00 -3.13 10.88
N ASP A 98 18.94 -2.54 12.08
CA ASP A 98 17.84 -1.71 12.61
C ASP A 98 17.64 -0.40 11.80
N LYS A 99 18.12 -0.36 10.56
CA LYS A 99 18.15 0.80 9.67
C LYS A 99 16.97 0.86 8.73
N LYS A 100 16.12 -0.17 8.65
CA LYS A 100 14.95 -0.20 7.76
C LYS A 100 13.67 0.25 8.46
N ALA A 101 12.82 0.90 7.67
CA ALA A 101 11.46 1.24 8.02
C ALA A 101 10.57 1.05 6.79
N VAL A 102 9.27 0.93 7.03
CA VAL A 102 8.24 0.91 5.98
C VAL A 102 7.24 1.98 6.34
N ILE A 103 6.87 2.81 5.37
CA ILE A 103 5.74 3.73 5.47
C ILE A 103 4.58 3.16 4.66
N GLU A 104 3.37 3.34 5.15
CA GLU A 104 2.13 2.90 4.54
C GLU A 104 1.12 4.05 4.52
N PHE A 105 0.51 4.26 3.36
CA PHE A 105 -0.57 5.21 3.13
C PHE A 105 -1.83 4.39 2.86
N TYR A 106 -2.62 4.16 3.90
CA TYR A 106 -3.73 3.22 3.91
C TYR A 106 -5.06 3.91 3.60
N GLY A 107 -5.95 3.18 2.92
CA GLY A 107 -7.33 3.63 2.73
C GLY A 107 -7.44 4.90 1.90
N LEU A 108 -6.67 4.98 0.83
CA LEU A 108 -6.75 6.07 -0.15
C LEU A 108 -8.08 6.05 -0.91
N ARG A 109 -8.76 4.89 -0.96
CA ARG A 109 -10.12 4.73 -1.48
C ARG A 109 -11.10 4.31 -0.39
N GLN A 110 -11.39 5.22 0.54
CA GLN A 110 -12.40 5.05 1.59
C GLN A 110 -13.64 5.92 1.33
N TYR A 111 -14.76 5.50 1.89
CA TYR A 111 -16.08 6.12 1.66
C TYR A 111 -16.74 6.66 2.94
N HIS A 112 -16.19 6.32 4.11
CA HIS A 112 -16.73 6.72 5.42
C HIS A 112 -15.90 7.82 6.11
N LYS A 113 -14.75 8.19 5.52
CA LYS A 113 -13.84 9.22 6.02
C LYS A 113 -13.02 9.80 4.87
N PRO A 114 -12.57 11.06 4.97
CA PRO A 114 -11.68 11.64 3.97
C PRO A 114 -10.37 10.85 3.88
N ALA A 115 -9.86 10.73 2.65
CA ALA A 115 -8.51 10.22 2.43
C ALA A 115 -7.47 11.25 2.92
N PRO A 116 -6.27 10.81 3.30
CA PRO A 116 -5.18 11.75 3.59
C PRO A 116 -4.88 12.65 2.38
N SER A 117 -4.45 13.88 2.64
CA SER A 117 -4.14 14.86 1.59
C SER A 117 -3.11 14.30 0.58
N LEU A 118 -3.39 14.48 -0.72
CA LEU A 118 -2.49 14.05 -1.79
C LEU A 118 -1.15 14.81 -1.74
N ASP A 119 -1.16 16.08 -1.33
CA ASP A 119 0.06 16.89 -1.20
C ASP A 119 0.95 16.32 -0.09
N LEU A 120 0.36 16.02 1.06
CA LEU A 120 1.05 15.38 2.18
C LEU A 120 1.62 14.00 1.78
N ILE A 121 0.83 13.16 1.11
CA ILE A 121 1.30 11.86 0.62
C ILE A 121 2.46 12.04 -0.37
N THR A 122 2.39 13.03 -1.26
CA THR A 122 3.41 13.31 -2.27
C THR A 122 4.72 13.77 -1.64
N GLU A 123 4.68 14.66 -0.65
CA GLU A 123 5.85 15.09 0.11
C GLU A 123 6.49 13.92 0.87
N LEU A 124 5.68 13.12 1.59
CA LEU A 124 6.16 11.98 2.37
C LEU A 124 6.78 10.90 1.46
N LEU A 125 6.13 10.57 0.33
CA LEU A 125 6.67 9.64 -0.67
C LEU A 125 7.96 10.16 -1.30
N SER A 126 8.06 11.46 -1.53
CA SER A 126 9.28 12.09 -2.07
C SER A 126 10.45 11.99 -1.10
N ALA A 127 10.20 12.19 0.20
CA ALA A 127 11.21 12.01 1.24
C ALA A 127 11.71 10.55 1.32
N VAL A 128 10.80 9.59 1.17
CA VAL A 128 11.13 8.15 1.15
C VAL A 128 11.81 7.75 -0.16
N ASN A 129 11.39 8.31 -1.29
CA ASN A 129 11.87 8.06 -2.64
C ASN A 129 11.93 6.55 -2.98
N ASN A 130 10.83 5.83 -2.70
CA ASN A 130 10.64 4.44 -3.05
C ASN A 130 9.16 4.06 -3.04
N VAL A 131 8.82 2.96 -3.71
CA VAL A 131 7.57 2.21 -3.57
C VAL A 131 7.95 0.74 -3.55
N SER A 132 7.41 -0.02 -2.59
CA SER A 132 7.65 -1.46 -2.45
C SER A 132 6.43 -2.30 -2.83
N SER A 133 5.22 -1.78 -2.63
CA SER A 133 3.99 -2.43 -3.12
C SER A 133 2.83 -1.42 -3.17
N ILE A 134 1.84 -1.73 -3.98
CA ILE A 134 0.60 -0.94 -4.14
C ILE A 134 -0.57 -1.90 -4.06
N ASP A 135 -1.54 -1.64 -3.18
CA ASP A 135 -2.82 -2.35 -3.23
C ASP A 135 -3.74 -1.66 -4.23
N LEU A 136 -4.08 -2.39 -5.28
CA LEU A 136 -5.04 -2.01 -6.29
C LEU A 136 -6.42 -2.49 -5.85
N CYS A 137 -7.44 -1.67 -6.11
CA CYS A 137 -8.82 -2.02 -5.79
C CYS A 137 -9.75 -1.73 -6.96
N PHE A 138 -10.78 -2.57 -7.08
CA PHE A 138 -11.90 -2.38 -7.98
C PHE A 138 -13.20 -2.58 -7.18
N ASP A 139 -14.11 -1.63 -7.34
CA ASP A 139 -15.39 -1.57 -6.63
C ASP A 139 -16.55 -1.90 -7.57
N SER A 140 -17.51 -2.69 -7.08
CA SER A 140 -18.71 -3.11 -7.80
C SER A 140 -19.95 -2.90 -6.94
N GLN A 141 -21.08 -2.57 -7.56
CA GLN A 141 -22.39 -2.52 -6.87
C GLN A 141 -22.98 -3.93 -6.66
N LYS A 142 -22.47 -4.93 -7.36
CA LYS A 142 -22.89 -6.34 -7.24
C LYS A 142 -21.77 -7.19 -6.64
N PRO A 143 -22.09 -8.26 -5.90
CA PRO A 143 -21.11 -9.24 -5.46
C PRO A 143 -20.33 -9.82 -6.65
N PHE A 144 -19.06 -10.15 -6.44
CA PHE A 144 -18.25 -10.83 -7.44
C PHE A 144 -18.64 -12.31 -7.53
N ASN A 145 -18.62 -12.89 -8.75
CA ASN A 145 -18.72 -14.33 -8.89
C ASN A 145 -17.40 -14.98 -8.45
N LEU A 146 -17.45 -15.78 -7.38
CA LEU A 146 -16.28 -16.43 -6.81
C LEU A 146 -16.14 -17.91 -7.20
N GLU A 147 -17.09 -18.47 -7.96
CA GLU A 147 -17.15 -19.91 -8.28
C GLU A 147 -15.91 -20.42 -9.02
N ALA A 148 -15.27 -19.56 -9.81
CA ALA A 148 -14.08 -19.91 -10.59
C ALA A 148 -12.78 -19.94 -9.75
N PHE A 149 -12.82 -19.57 -8.46
CA PHE A 149 -11.63 -19.44 -7.63
C PHE A 149 -11.62 -20.42 -6.47
N GLU A 150 -10.43 -20.90 -6.11
CA GLU A 150 -10.25 -21.57 -4.83
C GLU A 150 -10.15 -20.53 -3.71
N ILE A 151 -11.19 -20.47 -2.88
CA ILE A 151 -11.34 -19.46 -1.84
C ILE A 151 -11.02 -20.01 -0.45
N GLN A 152 -10.30 -19.20 0.35
CA GLN A 152 -10.25 -19.31 1.79
C GLN A 152 -11.00 -18.12 2.41
N THR A 153 -12.06 -18.40 3.17
CA THR A 153 -12.85 -17.35 3.83
C THR A 153 -12.36 -17.15 5.27
N TYR A 154 -12.18 -15.89 5.65
CA TYR A 154 -11.98 -15.49 7.04
C TYR A 154 -12.92 -14.32 7.37
N GLN A 155 -13.84 -14.54 8.29
CA GLN A 155 -14.93 -13.60 8.59
C GLN A 155 -15.70 -13.25 7.31
N ASN A 156 -15.76 -11.97 6.92
CA ASN A 156 -16.48 -11.48 5.73
C ASN A 156 -15.54 -11.19 4.54
N THR A 157 -14.35 -11.79 4.55
CA THR A 157 -13.33 -11.61 3.51
C THR A 157 -12.97 -12.95 2.88
N HIS A 158 -12.96 -12.99 1.55
CA HIS A 158 -12.68 -14.16 0.73
C HIS A 158 -11.32 -14.00 0.06
N TYR A 159 -10.35 -14.84 0.40
CA TYR A 159 -9.01 -14.80 -0.16
C TYR A 159 -8.85 -15.85 -1.25
N ILE A 160 -8.26 -15.49 -2.39
CA ILE A 160 -7.81 -16.48 -3.38
C ILE A 160 -6.58 -17.18 -2.81
N LYS A 161 -6.62 -18.52 -2.76
CA LYS A 161 -5.48 -19.32 -2.24
C LYS A 161 -4.31 -19.40 -3.22
N ASN A 162 -4.63 -19.44 -4.51
CA ASN A 162 -3.64 -19.64 -5.57
C ASN A 162 -2.88 -18.34 -5.85
N GLU A 163 -1.60 -18.50 -6.22
CA GLU A 163 -0.78 -17.37 -6.66
C GLU A 163 -1.27 -16.86 -8.02
N LEU A 164 -1.47 -15.54 -8.14
CA LEU A 164 -1.97 -14.91 -9.36
C LEU A 164 -0.86 -14.17 -10.11
N GLY A 165 0.23 -14.89 -10.37
CA GLY A 165 1.36 -14.42 -11.17
C GLY A 165 1.99 -13.14 -10.61
N VAL A 166 1.65 -12.00 -11.21
CA VAL A 166 2.19 -10.67 -10.84
C VAL A 166 1.46 -10.01 -9.67
N LEU A 167 0.31 -10.55 -9.25
CA LEU A 167 -0.47 -10.06 -8.12
C LEU A 167 -0.33 -11.00 -6.93
N GLU A 168 -0.21 -10.40 -5.75
CA GLU A 168 -0.22 -11.08 -4.47
C GLU A 168 -1.52 -10.77 -3.72
N ARG A 169 -1.91 -11.66 -2.81
CA ARG A 169 -2.96 -11.42 -1.80
C ARG A 169 -4.23 -10.83 -2.42
N VAL A 170 -4.84 -11.55 -3.35
CA VAL A 170 -6.12 -11.14 -3.94
C VAL A 170 -7.26 -11.56 -3.04
N TYR A 171 -8.11 -10.61 -2.67
CA TYR A 171 -9.26 -10.89 -1.81
C TYR A 171 -10.47 -10.00 -2.11
N PHE A 172 -11.63 -10.56 -1.80
CA PHE A 172 -12.94 -9.96 -2.01
C PHE A 172 -13.64 -9.75 -0.67
N TYR A 173 -14.37 -8.66 -0.54
CA TYR A 173 -15.18 -8.42 0.65
C TYR A 173 -16.30 -7.42 0.39
N ASP A 174 -17.29 -7.42 1.28
CA ASP A 174 -18.34 -6.41 1.32
C ASP A 174 -17.77 -5.12 1.94
N LYS A 175 -17.51 -4.12 1.08
CA LYS A 175 -16.97 -2.82 1.47
C LYS A 175 -18.02 -1.97 2.16
N ALA A 176 -19.28 -2.10 1.76
CA ALA A 176 -20.39 -1.40 2.41
C ALA A 176 -20.53 -1.86 3.86
N LEU A 177 -20.50 -3.16 4.11
CA LEU A 177 -20.51 -3.72 5.46
C LEU A 177 -19.29 -3.27 6.28
N LYS A 178 -18.09 -3.32 5.68
CA LYS A 178 -16.84 -2.91 6.37
C LYS A 178 -16.83 -1.42 6.75
N ASN A 179 -17.41 -0.58 5.91
CA ASN A 179 -17.41 0.87 6.08
C ASN A 179 -18.74 1.44 6.63
N ASN A 180 -19.70 0.57 6.97
CA ASN A 180 -21.05 0.94 7.39
C ASN A 180 -21.72 1.92 6.41
N LEU A 181 -21.75 1.57 5.12
CA LEU A 181 -22.35 2.38 4.05
C LEU A 181 -23.80 1.96 3.80
N ASN A 182 -24.63 2.91 3.39
CA ASN A 182 -26.05 2.69 3.11
C ASN A 182 -26.33 2.17 1.68
N LEU A 183 -25.29 1.92 0.88
CA LEU A 183 -25.40 1.47 -0.51
C LEU A 183 -24.52 0.23 -0.73
N PRO A 184 -24.98 -0.76 -1.51
CA PRO A 184 -24.18 -1.93 -1.85
C PRO A 184 -22.85 -1.54 -2.50
N LEU A 185 -21.77 -2.08 -1.95
CA LEU A 185 -20.43 -1.86 -2.46
C LEU A 185 -19.55 -3.06 -2.11
N TYR A 186 -19.13 -3.78 -3.12
CA TYR A 186 -18.24 -4.93 -3.01
C TYR A 186 -16.90 -4.54 -3.58
N ARG A 187 -15.83 -5.04 -2.98
CA ARG A 187 -14.48 -4.72 -3.43
C ARG A 187 -13.66 -5.98 -3.64
N VAL A 188 -12.88 -5.99 -4.70
CA VAL A 188 -11.67 -6.81 -4.84
C VAL A 188 -10.44 -5.93 -4.58
N GLU A 189 -9.51 -6.41 -3.77
CA GLU A 189 -8.19 -5.82 -3.54
C GLU A 189 -7.11 -6.82 -3.94
N ALA A 190 -6.03 -6.34 -4.54
CA ALA A 190 -4.88 -7.13 -4.91
C ALA A 190 -3.60 -6.32 -4.69
N THR A 191 -2.55 -6.95 -4.15
CA THR A 191 -1.26 -6.31 -3.97
C THR A 191 -0.41 -6.47 -5.23
N ALA A 192 0.01 -5.36 -5.82
CA ALA A 192 1.07 -5.30 -6.83
C ALA A 192 2.42 -5.06 -6.14
N PRO A 193 3.29 -6.08 -6.02
CA PRO A 193 4.63 -5.91 -5.48
C PRO A 193 5.50 -5.14 -6.50
N ILE A 194 6.39 -4.28 -6.00
CA ILE A 194 7.39 -3.55 -6.79
C ILE A 194 8.77 -4.05 -6.36
N ILE A 195 9.17 -5.21 -6.89
CA ILE A 195 10.33 -5.99 -6.46
C ILE A 195 11.59 -5.51 -7.18
N ASP A 196 12.63 -5.24 -6.41
CA ASP A 196 13.95 -4.95 -6.97
C ASP A 196 14.63 -6.22 -7.52
N PHE A 197 14.51 -6.47 -8.82
CA PHE A 197 14.95 -7.70 -9.48
C PHE A 197 16.47 -7.84 -9.69
N ASN A 198 17.33 -7.11 -8.98
CA ASN A 198 18.75 -6.93 -9.33
C ASN A 198 19.58 -8.24 -9.49
N LYS A 199 19.59 -8.79 -10.71
CA LYS A 199 20.74 -9.03 -11.62
C LYS A 199 20.23 -9.70 -12.91
N PRO A 200 20.78 -9.39 -14.11
CA PRO A 200 22.05 -8.69 -14.33
C PRO A 200 21.98 -7.20 -14.74
N ALA A 201 20.82 -6.62 -15.06
CA ALA A 201 20.71 -5.18 -15.37
C ALA A 201 19.73 -4.47 -14.41
N PRO A 202 20.17 -3.44 -13.66
CA PRO A 202 19.30 -2.72 -12.74
C PRO A 202 18.39 -1.76 -13.51
N LEU A 203 17.08 -2.04 -13.53
CA LEU A 203 16.09 -1.02 -13.90
C LEU A 203 16.17 0.13 -12.90
N SER A 204 15.99 1.36 -13.37
CA SER A 204 15.82 2.49 -12.46
C SER A 204 14.57 2.25 -11.60
N LYS A 205 14.48 2.90 -10.44
CA LYS A 205 13.29 2.79 -9.57
C LYS A 205 12.00 3.13 -10.33
N LEU A 206 12.08 4.07 -11.27
CA LEU A 206 10.95 4.51 -12.07
C LEU A 206 10.55 3.46 -13.09
N ASP A 207 11.50 2.99 -13.90
CA ASP A 207 11.23 1.99 -14.94
C ASP A 207 10.72 0.69 -14.33
N ARG A 208 11.23 0.34 -13.14
CA ARG A 208 10.75 -0.78 -12.36
C ARG A 208 9.30 -0.61 -11.91
N LEU A 209 8.97 0.56 -11.36
CA LEU A 209 7.61 0.90 -10.96
C LEU A 209 6.67 0.85 -12.16
N ASP A 210 7.07 1.47 -13.27
CA ASP A 210 6.31 1.49 -14.52
C ASP A 210 6.01 0.07 -15.02
N LEU A 211 7.06 -0.73 -15.23
CA LEU A 211 6.95 -2.09 -15.76
C LEU A 211 6.05 -2.97 -14.89
N GLN A 212 6.27 -2.98 -13.57
CA GLN A 212 5.56 -3.89 -12.68
C GLN A 212 4.12 -3.45 -12.44
N LEU A 213 3.88 -2.15 -12.25
CA LEU A 213 2.53 -1.65 -12.06
C LEU A 213 1.68 -1.83 -13.32
N ARG A 214 2.23 -1.55 -14.51
CA ARG A 214 1.51 -1.79 -15.78
C ARG A 214 1.14 -3.26 -15.96
N ARG A 215 2.04 -4.18 -15.60
CA ARG A 215 1.75 -5.63 -15.63
C ARG A 215 0.62 -5.99 -14.66
N ALA A 216 0.68 -5.51 -13.42
CA ALA A 216 -0.34 -5.77 -12.40
C ALA A 216 -1.73 -5.27 -12.83
N VAL A 217 -1.78 -4.08 -13.40
CA VAL A 217 -3.02 -3.44 -13.86
C VAL A 217 -3.60 -4.15 -15.09
N ARG A 218 -2.77 -4.55 -16.06
CA ARG A 218 -3.23 -5.29 -17.25
C ARG A 218 -3.60 -6.74 -16.97
N PHE A 219 -2.96 -7.37 -15.99
CA PHE A 219 -3.35 -8.71 -15.53
C PHE A 219 -4.81 -8.75 -15.05
N GLN A 220 -5.34 -7.64 -14.52
CA GLN A 220 -6.76 -7.53 -14.19
C GLN A 220 -7.66 -7.44 -15.43
N ARG A 221 -7.18 -6.89 -16.55
CA ARG A 221 -7.97 -6.75 -17.78
C ARG A 221 -8.14 -8.08 -18.52
N ASP A 222 -7.07 -8.87 -18.61
CA ASP A 222 -7.08 -10.11 -19.39
C ASP A 222 -7.72 -11.31 -18.63
N ASN A 223 -7.96 -11.17 -17.33
CA ASN A 223 -8.57 -12.21 -16.48
C ASN A 223 -9.93 -11.80 -15.87
N ASN A 224 -10.58 -10.75 -16.39
CA ASN A 224 -11.90 -10.33 -15.90
C ASN A 224 -13.01 -11.05 -16.69
N PRO A 225 -13.76 -11.99 -16.09
CA PRO A 225 -14.80 -12.77 -16.77
C PRO A 225 -16.04 -11.93 -17.15
N SER A 226 -16.04 -10.62 -16.89
CA SER A 226 -17.11 -9.70 -17.31
C SER A 226 -16.93 -9.12 -18.72
N TYR A 227 -15.84 -9.49 -19.41
CA TYR A 227 -15.58 -9.15 -20.81
C TYR A 227 -15.61 -10.35 -21.77
N SER A 228 -16.08 -11.52 -21.29
CA SER A 228 -16.28 -12.74 -22.08
C SER A 228 -17.72 -13.22 -21.99
#